data_AF-A0A3P9Q0Q7-F1
#
_entry.id   AF-A0A3P9Q0Q7-F1
#
_cell.length_a   1.000
_cell.length_b   1.000
_cell.length_c   1.000
_cell.angle_alpha   90.00
_cell.angle_beta   90.00
_cell.angle_gamma   90.00
#
_symmetry.space_group_name_H-M   'P 1'
#
loop_
_entity.id
_entity.type
_entity.pdbx_description
1 polymer ?
#
loop_
_entity_poly.entity_id
_entity_poly.type
_entity_poly.pdbx_seq_one_letter_code
_entity_poly.pdbx_strand_id
1 'polypeptide(L)'
;MAALITVFKWNFVGKGEKQLSLEVGDTVHIQEVCEGECCYYCSCVQSFFPSSFIHLKEVSIDKRGDEEIVTSAEMPLVKEVTTTLREWGTIWKQLFVSNKHGRVKQVQRLMWDLMEWRSQLLSGTLPSDEFKELKQKVTSKIDYGNKCVYTVNRCC
;
A
#
# COMPACT_ATOMS: atom_id res chain seq x y z
N MET A 1 -15.44 -18.85 -5.58
CA MET A 1 -13.98 -18.58 -5.66
C MET A 1 -13.59 -17.81 -4.42
N ALA A 2 -12.57 -18.25 -3.69
CA ALA A 2 -12.08 -17.51 -2.53
C ALA A 2 -11.09 -16.44 -3.04
N ALA A 3 -11.58 -15.22 -3.26
CA ALA A 3 -10.70 -14.09 -3.53
C ALA A 3 -10.03 -13.68 -2.21
N LEU A 4 -8.74 -13.99 -2.07
CA LEU A 4 -7.93 -13.58 -0.92
C LEU A 4 -6.96 -12.49 -1.35
N ILE A 5 -6.63 -11.58 -0.44
CA ILE A 5 -5.55 -10.60 -0.64
C ILE A 5 -4.40 -11.02 0.25
N THR A 6 -3.17 -10.97 -0.26
CA THR A 6 -2.00 -11.40 0.51
C THR A 6 -0.86 -10.43 0.37
N VAL A 7 0.06 -10.46 1.34
CA VAL A 7 1.32 -9.71 1.32
C VAL A 7 2.50 -10.64 1.51
N PHE A 8 3.57 -10.43 0.75
CA PHE A 8 4.80 -11.21 0.87
C PHE A 8 5.61 -10.79 2.10
N LYS A 9 5.95 -11.77 2.95
CA LYS A 9 6.79 -11.61 4.15
C LYS A 9 8.27 -11.80 3.84
N TRP A 10 8.59 -12.49 2.75
CA TRP A 10 9.95 -12.80 2.31
C TRP A 10 10.08 -12.59 0.82
N ASN A 11 11.29 -12.26 0.36
CA ASN A 11 11.60 -12.22 -1.07
C ASN A 11 11.49 -13.63 -1.65
N PHE A 12 10.64 -13.79 -2.64
CA PHE A 12 10.49 -15.00 -3.42
C PHE A 12 11.17 -14.79 -4.77
N VAL A 13 12.14 -15.65 -5.11
CA VAL A 13 12.79 -15.63 -6.42
C VAL A 13 12.20 -16.76 -7.25
N GLY A 14 11.49 -16.41 -8.31
CA GLY A 14 10.92 -17.37 -9.24
C GLY A 14 12.02 -18.08 -10.02
N LYS A 15 11.94 -19.42 -10.10
CA LYS A 15 12.96 -20.25 -10.78
C LYS A 15 12.48 -20.86 -12.10
N GLY A 16 11.24 -20.59 -12.51
CA GLY A 16 10.65 -21.15 -13.72
C GLY A 16 9.75 -20.16 -14.44
N GLU A 17 9.35 -20.50 -15.67
CA GLU A 17 8.57 -19.62 -16.56
C GLU A 17 7.22 -19.17 -15.99
N LYS A 18 6.66 -19.94 -15.03
CA LYS A 18 5.38 -19.66 -14.35
C LYS A 18 5.55 -19.16 -12.90
N GLN A 19 6.72 -18.63 -12.56
CA GLN A 19 7.02 -18.10 -11.23
C GLN A 19 7.55 -16.68 -11.33
N LEU A 20 6.74 -15.72 -10.87
CA LEU A 20 7.15 -14.33 -10.74
C LEU A 20 7.96 -14.13 -9.45
N SER A 21 9.10 -13.45 -9.55
CA SER A 21 9.83 -12.99 -8.38
C SER A 21 9.08 -11.86 -7.69
N LEU A 22 8.88 -11.98 -6.38
CA LEU A 22 8.10 -11.05 -5.57
C LEU A 22 8.93 -10.63 -4.35
N GLU A 23 8.79 -9.38 -3.96
CA GLU A 23 9.56 -8.78 -2.88
C GLU A 23 8.72 -8.64 -1.60
N VAL A 24 9.40 -8.48 -0.47
CA VAL A 24 8.74 -8.18 0.80
C VAL A 24 7.85 -6.94 0.66
N GLY A 25 6.58 -7.08 1.02
CA GLY A 25 5.59 -6.00 0.94
C GLY A 25 4.74 -6.01 -0.33
N ASP A 26 5.09 -6.81 -1.35
CA ASP A 26 4.24 -6.99 -2.52
C ASP A 26 2.89 -7.59 -2.13
N THR A 27 1.83 -7.04 -2.72
CA THR A 27 0.45 -7.48 -2.46
C THR A 27 -0.14 -8.10 -3.72
N VAL A 28 -0.71 -9.30 -3.60
CA VAL A 28 -1.32 -10.02 -4.72
C VAL A 28 -2.71 -10.54 -4.36
N HIS A 29 -3.58 -10.62 -5.37
CA HIS A 29 -4.88 -11.28 -5.27
C HIS A 29 -4.74 -12.75 -5.62
N ILE A 30 -5.25 -13.62 -4.74
CA ILE A 30 -5.25 -15.06 -4.94
C ILE A 30 -6.63 -15.46 -5.45
N GLN A 31 -6.64 -16.25 -6.52
CA GLN A 31 -7.87 -16.80 -7.08
C GLN A 31 -8.10 -18.24 -6.64
N GLU A 32 -7.03 -19.04 -6.57
CA GLU A 32 -7.10 -20.47 -6.28
C GLU A 32 -6.00 -20.91 -5.31
N VAL A 33 -6.35 -21.88 -4.49
CA VAL A 33 -5.43 -22.62 -3.60
C VAL A 33 -5.33 -24.03 -4.18
N CYS A 34 -4.12 -24.47 -4.51
CA CYS A 34 -3.95 -25.82 -5.04
C CYS A 34 -4.08 -26.86 -3.91
N GLU A 35 -4.70 -28.01 -4.21
CA GLU A 35 -4.85 -29.12 -3.26
C GLU A 35 -3.47 -29.70 -2.90
N GLY A 36 -2.96 -29.32 -1.72
CA GLY A 36 -1.62 -29.67 -1.24
C GLY A 36 -0.99 -28.68 -0.24
N GLU A 37 -1.74 -27.72 0.29
CA GLU A 37 -1.40 -26.75 1.37
C GLU A 37 -0.21 -25.80 1.12
N CYS A 38 0.58 -26.04 0.08
CA CYS A 38 1.88 -25.39 -0.07
C CYS A 38 1.92 -24.26 -1.11
N CYS A 39 0.91 -24.12 -2.01
CA CYS A 39 1.00 -23.21 -3.15
C CYS A 39 -0.30 -22.44 -3.42
N TYR A 40 -0.15 -21.16 -3.77
CA TYR A 40 -1.24 -20.27 -4.19
C TYR A 40 -1.07 -19.84 -5.64
N TYR A 41 -2.18 -19.66 -6.35
CA TYR A 41 -2.21 -19.20 -7.74
C TYR A 41 -2.83 -17.80 -7.86
N CYS A 42 -2.07 -16.88 -8.46
CA CYS A 42 -2.56 -15.57 -8.85
C CYS A 42 -2.78 -15.54 -10.36
N SER A 43 -4.02 -15.31 -10.80
CA SER A 43 -4.37 -15.22 -12.23
C SER A 43 -3.91 -13.93 -12.89
N CYS A 44 -3.79 -12.82 -12.13
CA CYS A 44 -3.30 -11.54 -12.63
C CYS A 44 -1.88 -11.67 -13.21
N VAL A 45 -1.08 -12.60 -12.65
CA VAL A 45 0.30 -12.87 -13.07
C VAL A 45 0.53 -14.33 -13.49
N GLN A 46 -0.54 -15.12 -13.59
CA GLN A 46 -0.53 -16.57 -13.89
C GLN A 46 0.61 -17.35 -13.20
N SER A 47 0.87 -17.07 -11.92
CA SER A 47 2.07 -17.56 -11.21
C SER A 47 1.74 -18.29 -9.91
N PHE A 48 2.63 -19.22 -9.55
CA PHE A 48 2.57 -19.98 -8.31
C PHE A 48 3.60 -19.49 -7.30
N PHE A 49 3.19 -19.41 -6.02
CA PHE A 49 4.08 -19.06 -4.92
C PHE A 49 3.77 -19.85 -3.65
N PRO A 50 4.77 -20.11 -2.78
CA PRO A 50 4.56 -20.92 -1.61
C PRO A 50 3.77 -20.19 -0.52
N SER A 51 2.93 -20.93 0.20
CA SER A 51 2.12 -20.38 1.30
C SER A 51 2.96 -19.82 2.45
N SER A 52 4.16 -20.35 2.67
CA SER A 52 5.09 -19.89 3.71
C SER A 52 5.64 -18.47 3.47
N PHE A 53 5.59 -17.97 2.23
CA PHE A 53 6.12 -16.65 1.87
C PHE A 53 5.10 -15.54 2.06
N ILE A 54 3.83 -15.87 2.29
CA ILE A 54 2.75 -14.91 2.27
C ILE A 54 1.99 -14.83 3.59
N HIS A 55 1.36 -13.69 3.81
CA HIS A 55 0.41 -13.45 4.88
C HIS A 55 -0.92 -13.05 4.28
N LEU A 56 -1.99 -13.73 4.66
CA LEU A 56 -3.35 -13.36 4.25
C LEU A 56 -3.73 -12.05 4.93
N LYS A 57 -4.12 -11.06 4.15
CA LYS A 57 -4.71 -9.82 4.64
C LYS A 57 -6.21 -10.04 4.85
N GLU A 58 -6.75 -9.36 5.86
CA GLU A 58 -8.20 -9.30 6.04
C GLU A 58 -8.85 -8.60 4.85
N VAL A 59 -9.98 -9.14 4.40
CA VAL A 59 -10.73 -8.65 3.26
C VAL A 59 -12.16 -8.35 3.64
N SER A 60 -12.72 -7.28 3.08
CA SER A 60 -14.13 -6.93 3.11
C SER A 60 -14.77 -7.29 1.77
N ILE A 61 -15.91 -7.98 1.83
CA ILE A 61 -16.71 -8.37 0.67
C ILE A 61 -17.91 -7.43 0.58
N ASP A 62 -17.95 -6.60 -0.47
CA ASP A 62 -19.12 -5.79 -0.79
C ASP A 62 -19.92 -6.49 -1.90
N LYS A 63 -21.21 -6.76 -1.65
CA LYS A 63 -22.11 -7.39 -2.61
C LYS A 63 -22.98 -6.32 -3.25
N ARG A 64 -22.67 -5.97 -4.50
CA ARG A 64 -23.43 -4.98 -5.27
C ARG A 64 -24.17 -5.69 -6.41
N GLY A 65 -25.37 -6.18 -6.11
CA GLY A 65 -26.15 -6.98 -7.07
C GLY A 65 -25.50 -8.35 -7.27
N ASP A 66 -25.25 -8.72 -8.54
CA ASP A 66 -24.60 -9.99 -8.93
C ASP A 66 -23.06 -9.93 -8.86
N GLU A 67 -22.47 -8.76 -8.57
CA GLU A 67 -21.02 -8.59 -8.45
C GLU A 67 -20.56 -8.62 -6.98
N GLU A 68 -19.61 -9.50 -6.68
CA GLU A 68 -18.90 -9.54 -5.40
C GLU A 68 -17.55 -8.84 -5.54
N ILE A 69 -17.37 -7.70 -4.86
CA ILE A 69 -16.12 -6.94 -4.88
C ILE A 69 -15.35 -7.24 -3.59
N VAL A 70 -14.17 -7.86 -3.74
CA VAL A 70 -13.27 -8.15 -2.61
C VAL A 70 -12.19 -7.07 -2.51
N THR A 71 -12.18 -6.36 -1.38
CA THR A 71 -11.20 -5.32 -1.08
C THR A 71 -10.51 -5.57 0.25
N SER A 72 -9.33 -4.99 0.46
CA SER A 72 -8.65 -5.06 1.77
C SER A 72 -9.53 -4.43 2.85
N ALA A 73 -9.69 -5.08 4.01
CA ALA A 73 -10.46 -4.54 5.14
C ALA A 73 -9.73 -3.36 5.84
N GLU A 74 -8.53 -3.01 5.40
CA GLU A 74 -7.75 -1.88 5.90
C GLU A 74 -8.53 -0.56 5.81
N MET A 75 -8.43 0.24 6.88
CA MET A 75 -9.11 1.54 6.99
C MET A 75 -8.83 2.42 5.76
N PRO A 76 -9.85 3.06 5.15
CA PRO A 76 -9.68 3.86 3.93
C PRO A 76 -8.57 4.91 4.04
N LEU A 77 -8.47 5.58 5.19
CA LEU A 77 -7.43 6.59 5.43
C LEU A 77 -6.01 6.00 5.40
N VAL A 78 -5.81 4.76 5.85
CA VAL A 78 -4.49 4.09 5.75
C VAL A 78 -4.15 3.78 4.30
N LYS A 79 -5.13 3.35 3.50
CA LYS A 79 -4.95 3.16 2.05
C LYS A 79 -4.57 4.46 1.37
N GLU A 80 -5.25 5.55 1.68
CA GLU A 80 -4.97 6.88 1.15
C GLU A 80 -3.55 7.36 1.50
N VAL A 81 -3.12 7.19 2.75
CA VAL A 81 -1.74 7.48 3.16
C VAL A 81 -0.74 6.65 2.35
N THR A 82 -1.02 5.35 2.17
CA THR A 82 -0.15 4.43 1.43
C THR A 82 -0.02 4.85 -0.04
N THR A 83 -1.12 5.21 -0.69
CA THR A 83 -1.12 5.70 -2.08
C THR A 83 -0.40 7.05 -2.19
N THR A 84 -0.68 7.99 -1.29
CA THR A 84 -0.04 9.31 -1.25
C THR A 84 1.48 9.19 -1.12
N LEU A 85 1.97 8.31 -0.26
CA LEU A 85 3.40 8.04 -0.10
C LEU A 85 4.06 7.50 -1.38
N ARG A 86 3.36 6.65 -2.15
CA ARG A 86 3.86 6.12 -3.44
C ARG A 86 3.96 7.23 -4.48
N GLU A 87 2.92 8.07 -4.58
CA GLU A 87 2.89 9.22 -5.50
C GLU A 87 4.00 10.23 -5.15
N TRP A 88 4.06 10.67 -3.89
CA TRP A 88 5.08 11.62 -3.44
C TRP A 88 6.48 11.04 -3.53
N GLY A 89 6.66 9.73 -3.30
CA GLY A 89 7.95 9.06 -3.49
C GLY A 89 8.44 9.12 -4.93
N THR A 90 7.54 9.02 -5.91
CA THR A 90 7.87 9.19 -7.33
C THR A 90 8.33 10.62 -7.63
N ILE A 91 7.61 11.61 -7.10
CA ILE A 91 7.94 13.03 -7.31
C ILE A 91 9.22 13.41 -6.56
N TRP A 92 9.45 12.88 -5.36
CA TRP A 92 10.67 13.07 -4.59
C TRP A 92 11.91 12.61 -5.37
N LYS A 93 11.85 11.44 -6.03
CA LYS A 93 12.91 10.96 -6.92
C LYS A 93 13.17 11.92 -8.09
N GLN A 94 12.12 12.44 -8.72
CA GLN A 94 12.25 13.42 -9.81
C GLN A 94 12.89 14.73 -9.33
N LEU A 95 12.50 15.23 -8.15
CA LEU A 95 13.08 16.43 -7.54
C LEU A 95 14.56 16.24 -7.19
N PHE A 96 14.95 15.04 -6.75
CA PHE A 96 16.32 14.68 -6.46
C PHE A 96 17.20 14.73 -7.72
N VAL A 97 16.76 14.06 -8.80
CA VAL A 97 17.48 14.06 -10.08
C VAL A 97 17.54 15.47 -10.69
N SER A 98 16.51 16.29 -10.48
CA SER A 98 16.45 17.69 -10.93
C SER A 98 17.20 18.68 -10.02
N ASN A 99 17.96 18.17 -9.04
CA ASN A 99 18.78 18.95 -8.10
C ASN A 99 18.01 20.01 -7.28
N LYS A 100 16.72 19.79 -7.00
CA LYS A 100 15.85 20.71 -6.24
C LYS A 100 15.92 20.44 -4.73
N HIS A 101 17.11 20.53 -4.12
CA HIS A 101 17.37 20.07 -2.75
C HIS A 101 16.42 20.61 -1.66
N GLY A 102 15.98 21.87 -1.76
CA GLY A 102 15.01 22.43 -0.81
C GLY A 102 13.67 21.69 -0.83
N ARG A 103 13.19 21.34 -2.03
CA ARG A 103 11.92 20.62 -2.22
C ARG A 103 12.05 19.15 -1.83
N VAL A 104 13.20 18.53 -2.12
CA VAL A 104 13.52 17.16 -1.67
C VAL A 104 13.37 17.06 -0.15
N LYS A 105 14.02 17.96 0.61
CA LYS A 105 13.93 17.98 2.08
C LYS A 105 12.50 18.23 2.57
N GLN A 106 11.74 19.11 1.89
CA GLN A 106 10.36 19.39 2.25
C GLN A 106 9.46 18.16 2.08
N VAL A 107 9.48 17.53 0.90
CA VAL A 107 8.66 16.34 0.61
C VAL A 107 9.06 15.17 1.50
N GLN A 108 10.36 14.99 1.77
CA GLN A 108 10.85 13.93 2.65
C GLN A 108 10.28 14.04 4.08
N ARG A 109 10.21 15.25 4.65
CA ARG A 109 9.61 15.47 5.97
C ARG A 109 8.11 15.15 5.98
N LEU A 110 7.39 15.58 4.94
CA LEU A 110 5.97 15.27 4.81
C LEU A 110 5.73 13.75 4.74
N MET A 111 6.57 13.03 3.98
CA MET A 111 6.50 11.57 3.89
C MET A 111 6.81 10.90 5.24
N TRP A 112 7.80 11.38 5.99
CA TRP A 112 8.10 10.85 7.32
C TRP A 112 6.95 11.01 8.30
N ASP A 113 6.35 12.19 8.37
CA ASP A 113 5.16 12.44 9.21
C ASP A 113 4.05 11.44 8.87
N LEU A 114 3.78 11.24 7.57
CA LEU A 114 2.75 10.29 7.11
C LEU A 114 3.10 8.83 7.42
N MET A 115 4.37 8.42 7.30
CA MET A 115 4.79 7.06 7.66
C MET A 115 4.61 6.78 9.15
N GLU A 116 4.99 7.73 10.00
CA GLU A 116 4.82 7.63 11.45
C GLU A 116 3.34 7.58 11.83
N TRP A 117 2.53 8.49 11.29
CA TRP A 117 1.10 8.51 11.57
C TRP A 117 0.37 7.30 11.00
N ARG A 118 0.82 6.73 9.87
CA ARG A 118 0.31 5.45 9.38
C ARG A 118 0.55 4.33 10.39
N SER A 119 1.73 4.29 11.02
CA SER A 119 2.05 3.32 12.08
C SER A 119 1.08 3.47 13.26
N GLN A 120 0.85 4.71 13.71
CA GLN A 120 -0.09 5.00 14.79
C GLN A 120 -1.55 4.69 14.45
N LEU A 121 -1.99 4.93 13.20
CA LEU A 121 -3.33 4.56 12.74
C LEU A 121 -3.55 3.04 12.76
N LEU A 122 -2.48 2.25 12.60
CA LEU A 122 -2.52 0.79 12.58
C LEU A 122 -2.22 0.16 13.96
N SER A 123 -1.70 0.92 14.93
CA SER A 123 -1.27 0.34 16.21
C SER A 123 -2.43 -0.12 17.08
N GLY A 124 -3.61 0.50 16.95
CA GLY A 124 -4.77 0.22 17.79
C GLY A 124 -4.58 0.62 19.26
N THR A 125 -3.56 1.41 19.58
CA THR A 125 -3.18 1.75 20.97
C THR A 125 -3.64 3.13 21.42
N LEU A 126 -4.18 3.97 20.53
CA LEU A 126 -4.58 5.34 20.84
C LEU A 126 -6.01 5.41 21.44
N PRO A 127 -6.23 6.26 22.44
CA PRO A 127 -7.58 6.62 22.89
C PRO A 127 -8.44 7.20 21.76
N SER A 128 -9.77 7.09 21.88
CA SER A 128 -10.72 7.52 20.83
C SER A 128 -10.54 8.98 20.41
N ASP A 129 -10.32 9.88 21.38
CA ASP A 129 -10.16 11.32 21.09
C ASP A 129 -8.86 11.61 20.35
N GLU A 130 -7.74 11.04 20.82
CA GLU A 130 -6.43 11.14 20.15
C GLU A 130 -6.47 10.53 18.75
N PHE A 131 -7.15 9.40 18.58
CA PHE A 131 -7.31 8.75 17.29
C PHE A 131 -8.12 9.61 16.31
N LYS A 132 -9.17 10.28 16.79
CA LYS A 132 -9.97 11.23 15.99
C LYS A 132 -9.12 12.43 15.56
N GLU A 133 -8.32 13.00 16.47
CA GLU A 133 -7.40 14.08 16.14
C GLU A 133 -6.32 13.63 15.14
N LEU A 134 -5.77 12.42 15.30
CA LEU A 134 -4.77 11.87 14.39
C LEU A 134 -5.33 11.74 12.97
N LYS A 135 -6.57 11.25 12.81
CA LYS A 135 -7.23 11.19 11.50
C LYS A 135 -7.28 12.56 10.83
N GLN A 136 -7.67 13.59 11.58
CA GLN A 136 -7.75 14.97 11.07
C GLN A 136 -6.36 15.54 10.72
N LYS A 137 -5.34 15.25 11.53
CA LYS A 137 -3.95 15.63 11.26
C LYS A 137 -3.44 15.01 9.96
N VAL A 138 -3.73 13.72 9.75
CA VAL A 138 -3.34 12.97 8.55
C VAL A 138 -3.99 13.59 7.31
N THR A 139 -5.32 13.75 7.29
CA THR A 139 -6.01 14.33 6.12
C THR A 139 -5.51 15.74 5.81
N SER A 140 -5.37 16.60 6.83
CA SER A 140 -4.87 17.96 6.67
C SER A 140 -3.45 18.02 6.09
N LYS A 141 -2.59 17.06 6.48
CA LYS A 141 -1.21 16.97 5.98
C LYS A 141 -1.16 16.49 4.53
N ILE A 142 -2.02 15.54 4.16
CA ILE A 142 -2.17 15.10 2.76
C ILE A 142 -2.60 16.30 1.89
N ASP A 143 -3.64 17.02 2.30
CA ASP A 143 -4.13 18.19 1.58
C ASP A 143 -3.06 19.28 1.42
N TYR A 144 -2.34 19.58 2.49
CA TYR A 144 -1.23 20.53 2.46
C TYR A 144 -0.10 20.06 1.54
N GLY A 145 0.33 18.80 1.67
CA GLY A 145 1.41 18.26 0.87
C GLY A 145 1.06 18.20 -0.61
N ASN A 146 -0.17 17.83 -0.96
CA ASN A 146 -0.67 17.84 -2.33
C ASN A 146 -0.61 19.25 -2.93
N LYS A 147 -0.98 20.29 -2.17
CA LYS A 147 -0.80 21.68 -2.61
C LYS A 147 0.68 22.02 -2.82
N CYS A 148 1.58 21.64 -1.94
CA CYS A 148 3.02 21.93 -2.09
C CYS A 148 3.68 21.20 -3.26
N VAL A 149 3.31 19.93 -3.45
CA VAL A 149 3.88 19.01 -4.43
C VAL A 149 3.36 19.34 -5.82
N TYR A 150 2.04 19.50 -5.99
CA TYR A 150 1.42 19.61 -7.31
C TYR A 150 1.28 21.06 -7.82
N THR A 151 1.11 22.06 -6.95
CA THR A 151 0.81 23.44 -7.41
C THR A 151 2.00 24.14 -8.07
N VAL A 152 3.22 23.71 -7.79
CA VAL A 152 4.43 24.39 -8.30
C VAL A 152 5.08 23.65 -9.48
N ASN A 153 4.68 22.41 -9.77
CA ASN A 153 5.12 21.70 -10.98
C ASN A 153 4.39 22.17 -12.26
N ARG A 154 3.48 23.15 -12.16
CA ARG A 154 2.83 23.80 -13.32
C ARG A 154 3.45 25.14 -13.75
N CYS A 155 4.45 25.64 -13.04
CA CYS A 155 5.18 26.85 -13.41
C CYS A 155 6.67 26.55 -13.61
N CYS A 156 6.99 25.77 -14.63
CA CYS A 156 8.29 25.74 -15.31
C CYS A 156 8.01 25.45 -16.79
#